data_AF-A0A496UDZ2-F1
#
_entry.id   AF-A0A496UDZ2-F1
#
_cell.length_a   1.000
_cell.length_b   1.000
_cell.length_c   1.000
_cell.angle_alpha   90.00
_cell.angle_beta   90.00
_cell.angle_gamma   90.00
#
_symmetry.space_group_name_H-M   'P 1'
#
loop_
_entity.id
_entity.type
_entity.pdbx_description
1 polymer ?
#
loop_
_entity_poly.entity_id
_entity_poly.type
_entity_poly.pdbx_seq_one_letter_code
_entity_poly.pdbx_strand_id
1 'polypeptide(L)'
;MIRSKRAVAAIIPAVLLLSTCNSSTSPAGNNIDSITGDLDLYDGGTWIIDSDIDNITGSICIGGNTTLQISNATLTFALTEDLQYGIYLEDNARIEISSSTIQSADKMWEFELRDNAVIEVSDSYLINHSAVKLFDNTVLTGANTLIEELRMDNHGAATINNCEIYPNMQFFFSPGSALEFPDSYTPVNYLQDYTALGGWKLDMTASTAQGWQVDVKPLTDITIQNSEDVTLALWSDGSVSDSIHLVNPDGIPTSFTVTEFGSIVNVVNTEVYFINMYLKDNDNLIVTGEESGGAYSYNTKFLEIVLSGNASLTLYNSHVFGQLFHTNGNATVTVHNCLIGSDDPEDPINSELGIKDNARGYAFDCDISNSDIVINGTSILELTNCIYDSSRVYISDQGQLIVH
;
A
#
# COMPACT_ATOMS: atom_id res chain seq x y z
N MET A 1 -3.59 47.01 -22.09
CA MET A 1 -4.29 45.75 -21.79
C MET A 1 -3.66 44.66 -22.64
N ILE A 2 -2.56 44.06 -22.16
CA ILE A 2 -1.80 43.02 -22.86
C ILE A 2 -1.84 41.79 -21.95
N ARG A 3 -2.51 40.73 -22.41
CA ARG A 3 -2.68 39.47 -21.69
C ARG A 3 -1.34 38.73 -21.66
N SER A 4 -0.78 38.58 -20.45
CA SER A 4 0.35 37.71 -20.15
C SER A 4 -0.06 36.25 -20.32
N LYS A 5 0.55 35.56 -21.30
CA LYS A 5 0.51 34.10 -21.39
C LYS A 5 1.34 33.54 -20.23
N ARG A 6 0.69 32.93 -19.23
CA ARG A 6 1.39 32.08 -18.26
C ARG A 6 1.79 30.80 -18.99
N ALA A 7 3.08 30.54 -19.04
CA ALA A 7 3.61 29.22 -19.35
C ALA A 7 3.17 28.27 -18.24
N VAL A 8 2.44 27.23 -18.62
CA VAL A 8 2.20 26.06 -17.77
C VAL A 8 3.55 25.34 -17.71
N ALA A 9 4.27 25.51 -16.60
CA ALA A 9 5.39 24.65 -16.29
C ALA A 9 4.79 23.27 -16.02
N ALA A 10 5.09 22.32 -16.90
CA ALA A 10 4.80 20.92 -16.68
C ALA A 10 5.45 20.50 -15.36
N ILE A 11 4.61 20.14 -14.40
CA ILE A 11 5.03 19.37 -13.23
C ILE A 11 5.56 18.05 -13.80
N ILE A 12 6.85 17.80 -13.62
CA ILE A 12 7.45 16.49 -13.86
C ILE A 12 7.01 15.65 -12.67
N PRO A 13 6.11 14.66 -12.80
CA PRO A 13 5.92 13.69 -11.73
C PRO A 13 7.23 12.93 -11.57
N ALA A 14 7.52 12.50 -10.34
CA ALA A 14 8.52 11.50 -10.02
C ALA A 14 8.57 10.45 -11.15
N VAL A 15 9.78 10.12 -11.58
CA VAL A 15 10.05 9.17 -12.66
C VAL A 15 9.16 7.95 -12.47
N LEU A 16 8.08 7.88 -13.27
CA LEU A 16 7.43 6.64 -13.61
C LEU A 16 8.54 5.86 -14.33
N LEU A 17 9.26 5.01 -13.61
CA LEU A 17 10.12 4.02 -14.23
C LEU A 17 9.15 3.07 -14.92
N LEU A 18 8.73 3.45 -16.13
CA LEU A 18 8.18 2.52 -17.10
C LEU A 18 9.25 1.43 -17.19
N SER A 19 8.98 0.24 -16.64
CA SER A 19 9.70 -0.95 -17.05
C SER A 19 9.36 -1.13 -18.52
N THR A 20 10.17 -0.53 -19.40
CA THR A 20 9.97 -0.71 -20.83
C THR A 20 10.44 -2.12 -21.11
N CYS A 21 9.47 -3.02 -21.30
CA CYS A 21 9.65 -4.36 -21.79
C CYS A 21 10.43 -4.27 -23.10
N ASN A 22 11.73 -4.55 -23.03
CA ASN A 22 12.64 -4.32 -24.14
C ASN A 22 12.78 -5.64 -24.88
N SER A 23 12.10 -5.74 -26.02
CA SER A 23 12.11 -6.92 -26.87
C SER A 23 13.52 -7.53 -27.06
N SER A 24 13.81 -8.68 -26.44
CA SER A 24 14.60 -9.75 -27.10
C SER A 24 14.61 -11.10 -26.37
N THR A 25 14.68 -12.15 -27.21
CA THR A 25 14.90 -13.57 -26.94
C THR A 25 13.80 -14.33 -26.21
N SER A 26 12.82 -14.76 -26.99
CA SER A 26 11.98 -15.92 -26.68
C SER A 26 12.86 -17.20 -26.59
N PRO A 27 12.72 -18.02 -25.52
CA PRO A 27 13.40 -19.31 -25.41
C PRO A 27 13.10 -20.25 -26.60
N ALA A 28 13.96 -21.25 -26.82
CA ALA A 28 13.70 -22.27 -27.83
C ALA A 28 12.62 -23.25 -27.32
N GLY A 29 11.40 -23.13 -27.84
CA GLY A 29 10.24 -23.89 -27.36
C GLY A 29 9.48 -23.13 -26.28
N ASN A 30 8.27 -23.60 -25.94
CA ASN A 30 7.32 -22.84 -25.14
C ASN A 30 7.37 -23.16 -23.63
N ASN A 31 8.22 -24.10 -23.20
CA ASN A 31 8.41 -24.44 -21.79
C ASN A 31 9.55 -23.62 -21.21
N ILE A 32 9.34 -23.07 -20.02
CA ILE A 32 10.30 -22.28 -19.27
C ILE A 32 10.68 -23.08 -18.03
N ASP A 33 11.90 -23.62 -18.04
CA ASP A 33 12.43 -24.45 -16.95
C ASP A 33 13.42 -23.66 -16.05
N SER A 34 13.75 -22.42 -16.42
CA SER A 34 14.63 -21.53 -15.65
C SER A 34 14.50 -20.09 -16.13
N ILE A 35 14.65 -19.13 -15.22
CA ILE A 35 14.69 -17.68 -15.53
C ILE A 35 15.95 -17.11 -14.91
N THR A 36 16.77 -16.42 -15.70
CA THR A 36 17.99 -15.75 -15.22
C THR A 36 18.01 -14.34 -15.78
N GLY A 37 17.84 -13.34 -14.92
CA GLY A 37 17.56 -11.96 -15.34
C GLY A 37 16.12 -11.77 -15.80
N ASP A 38 15.91 -10.80 -16.69
CA ASP A 38 14.58 -10.48 -17.22
C ASP A 38 14.12 -11.50 -18.28
N LEU A 39 12.80 -11.72 -18.37
CA LEU A 39 12.14 -12.56 -19.36
C LEU A 39 11.04 -11.77 -20.08
N ASP A 40 11.16 -11.59 -21.38
CA ASP A 40 10.17 -10.88 -22.22
C ASP A 40 9.42 -11.84 -23.16
N LEU A 41 8.08 -11.89 -23.08
CA LEU A 41 7.20 -12.76 -23.86
C LEU A 41 6.19 -11.92 -24.69
N TYR A 42 6.42 -11.82 -26.01
CA TYR A 42 5.71 -10.87 -26.92
C TYR A 42 5.28 -11.48 -28.26
N ASP A 43 5.33 -12.80 -28.39
CA ASP A 43 5.12 -13.47 -29.67
C ASP A 43 3.67 -13.86 -29.95
N GLY A 44 2.76 -13.57 -29.01
CA GLY A 44 1.36 -14.01 -29.06
C GLY A 44 1.20 -15.51 -28.86
N GLY A 45 2.25 -16.19 -28.39
CA GLY A 45 2.27 -17.61 -28.09
C GLY A 45 1.70 -17.94 -26.71
N THR A 46 1.70 -19.23 -26.39
CA THR A 46 1.43 -19.72 -25.03
C THR A 46 2.71 -20.29 -24.47
N TRP A 47 3.13 -19.79 -23.31
CA TRP A 47 4.31 -20.18 -22.56
C TRP A 47 3.91 -20.92 -21.30
N ILE A 48 4.70 -21.92 -20.88
CA ILE A 48 4.35 -22.82 -19.79
C ILE A 48 5.49 -22.88 -18.78
N ILE A 49 5.15 -22.67 -17.50
CA ILE A 49 5.97 -23.02 -16.35
C ILE A 49 5.22 -24.11 -15.58
N ASP A 50 5.74 -25.34 -15.61
CA ASP A 50 5.15 -26.51 -14.94
C ASP A 50 6.10 -27.19 -13.95
N SER A 51 7.17 -26.48 -13.56
CA SER A 51 8.15 -26.90 -12.58
C SER A 51 8.62 -25.71 -11.73
N ASP A 52 9.15 -26.01 -10.55
CA ASP A 52 9.64 -24.99 -9.63
C ASP A 52 10.81 -24.20 -10.24
N ILE A 53 10.75 -22.87 -10.12
CA ILE A 53 11.83 -21.97 -10.51
C ILE A 53 12.19 -21.10 -9.32
N ASP A 54 13.37 -21.35 -8.77
CA ASP A 54 13.94 -20.57 -7.68
C ASP A 54 14.94 -19.53 -8.17
N ASN A 55 15.13 -18.49 -7.37
CA ASN A 55 16.12 -17.42 -7.57
C ASN A 55 15.88 -16.62 -8.85
N ILE A 56 14.64 -16.23 -9.11
CA ILE A 56 14.32 -15.30 -10.18
C ILE A 56 14.82 -13.91 -9.77
N THR A 57 15.82 -13.38 -10.48
CA THR A 57 16.49 -12.11 -10.15
C THR A 57 16.11 -10.95 -11.08
N GLY A 58 15.13 -11.15 -11.97
CA GLY A 58 14.68 -10.13 -12.91
C GLY A 58 13.17 -10.16 -13.10
N SER A 59 12.67 -9.28 -13.96
CA SER A 59 11.24 -9.10 -14.23
C SER A 59 10.74 -10.08 -15.30
N ILE A 60 9.46 -10.45 -15.22
CA ILE A 60 8.77 -11.20 -16.29
C ILE A 60 7.78 -10.26 -16.96
N CYS A 61 7.97 -10.01 -18.25
CA CYS A 61 7.17 -9.07 -19.03
C CYS A 61 6.38 -9.82 -20.11
N ILE A 62 5.07 -9.61 -20.17
CA ILE A 62 4.16 -10.34 -21.07
C ILE A 62 3.29 -9.33 -21.82
N GLY A 63 3.32 -9.35 -23.15
CA GLY A 63 2.51 -8.46 -24.00
C GLY A 63 2.09 -9.11 -25.30
N GLY A 64 1.54 -8.34 -26.24
CA GLY A 64 1.26 -8.83 -27.60
C GLY A 64 0.23 -9.96 -27.72
N ASN A 65 -0.74 -10.04 -26.79
CA ASN A 65 -1.72 -11.15 -26.67
C ASN A 65 -1.10 -12.49 -26.26
N THR A 66 0.08 -12.48 -25.65
CA THR A 66 0.77 -13.68 -25.18
C THR A 66 0.10 -14.23 -23.92
N THR A 67 0.07 -15.56 -23.78
CA THR A 67 -0.40 -16.25 -22.57
C THR A 67 0.77 -16.89 -21.84
N LEU A 68 0.90 -16.67 -20.52
CA LEU A 68 1.76 -17.46 -19.64
C LEU A 68 0.90 -18.36 -18.75
N GLN A 69 1.16 -19.66 -18.77
CA GLN A 69 0.52 -20.63 -17.89
C GLN A 69 1.51 -21.08 -16.82
N ILE A 70 1.12 -20.96 -15.55
CA ILE A 70 1.88 -21.43 -14.40
C ILE A 70 1.03 -22.50 -13.72
N SER A 71 1.52 -23.74 -13.65
CA SER A 71 0.75 -24.85 -13.11
C SER A 71 1.60 -25.80 -12.28
N ASN A 72 1.16 -26.11 -11.06
CA ASN A 72 1.87 -27.02 -10.15
C ASN A 72 3.34 -26.60 -9.93
N ALA A 73 3.60 -25.29 -9.85
CA ALA A 73 4.95 -24.74 -9.73
C ALA A 73 5.05 -23.77 -8.55
N THR A 74 6.24 -23.68 -7.97
CA THR A 74 6.64 -22.62 -7.07
C THR A 74 7.60 -21.68 -7.79
N LEU A 75 7.27 -20.38 -7.83
CA LEU A 75 8.18 -19.34 -8.31
C LEU A 75 8.69 -18.51 -7.14
N THR A 76 10.00 -18.49 -6.95
CA THR A 76 10.64 -17.75 -5.86
C THR A 76 11.51 -16.62 -6.42
N PHE A 77 11.09 -15.37 -6.21
CA PHE A 77 11.86 -14.19 -6.54
C PHE A 77 12.96 -13.95 -5.48
N ALA A 78 14.20 -13.79 -5.94
CA ALA A 78 15.37 -13.48 -5.11
C ALA A 78 15.80 -12.03 -5.35
N LEU A 79 15.04 -11.11 -4.76
CA LEU A 79 15.22 -9.68 -4.95
C LEU A 79 16.32 -9.16 -4.02
N THR A 80 17.35 -8.54 -4.60
CA THR A 80 18.54 -8.07 -3.86
C THR A 80 18.50 -6.59 -3.50
N GLU A 81 17.54 -5.83 -4.05
CA GLU A 81 17.33 -4.40 -3.82
C GLU A 81 15.82 -4.12 -3.77
N ASP A 82 15.40 -2.99 -3.19
CA ASP A 82 13.99 -2.52 -3.24
C ASP A 82 13.57 -2.07 -4.66
N LEU A 83 14.30 -2.52 -5.69
CA LEU A 83 13.92 -2.36 -7.09
C LEU A 83 12.68 -3.20 -7.34
N GLN A 84 11.66 -2.58 -7.93
CA GLN A 84 10.41 -3.22 -8.34
C GLN A 84 10.73 -4.26 -9.41
N TYR A 85 10.95 -5.50 -8.99
CA TYR A 85 10.93 -6.68 -9.85
C TYR A 85 9.60 -7.38 -9.65
N GLY A 86 9.04 -7.88 -10.73
CA GLY A 86 7.69 -8.43 -10.70
C GLY A 86 7.30 -9.05 -12.03
N ILE A 87 5.99 -9.26 -12.19
CA ILE A 87 5.38 -9.75 -13.41
C ILE A 87 4.52 -8.65 -14.01
N TYR A 88 4.90 -8.16 -15.19
CA TYR A 88 4.25 -7.04 -15.88
C TYR A 88 3.43 -7.57 -17.05
N LEU A 89 2.16 -7.20 -17.13
CA LEU A 89 1.27 -7.57 -18.21
C LEU A 89 0.69 -6.33 -18.88
N GLU A 90 0.74 -6.28 -20.21
CA GLU A 90 0.22 -5.16 -21.01
C GLU A 90 -0.55 -5.63 -22.26
N ASP A 91 -1.12 -4.68 -23.02
CA ASP A 91 -1.97 -4.91 -24.18
C ASP A 91 -3.23 -5.77 -23.85
N ASN A 92 -3.20 -7.04 -24.26
CA ASN A 92 -4.21 -8.07 -23.96
C ASN A 92 -3.52 -9.37 -23.52
N ALA A 93 -2.36 -9.27 -22.87
CA ALA A 93 -1.67 -10.43 -22.32
C ALA A 93 -2.53 -11.15 -21.28
N ARG A 94 -2.30 -12.45 -21.12
CA ARG A 94 -2.98 -13.29 -20.13
C ARG A 94 -1.99 -14.06 -19.29
N ILE A 95 -2.24 -14.16 -18.00
CA ILE A 95 -1.60 -15.16 -17.15
C ILE A 95 -2.65 -16.05 -16.48
N GLU A 96 -2.38 -17.34 -16.48
CA GLU A 96 -3.22 -18.37 -15.86
C GLU A 96 -2.37 -19.11 -14.82
N ILE A 97 -2.77 -19.04 -13.55
CA ILE A 97 -2.05 -19.59 -12.41
C ILE A 97 -2.93 -20.64 -11.74
N SER A 98 -2.43 -21.86 -11.63
CA SER A 98 -3.18 -22.98 -11.05
C SER A 98 -2.32 -23.84 -10.13
N SER A 99 -2.83 -24.18 -8.94
CA SER A 99 -2.14 -25.07 -7.99
C SER A 99 -0.67 -24.66 -7.74
N SER A 100 -0.41 -23.36 -7.67
CA SER A 100 0.95 -22.80 -7.68
C SER A 100 1.16 -21.83 -6.53
N THR A 101 2.43 -21.60 -6.18
CA THR A 101 2.83 -20.56 -5.23
C THR A 101 3.78 -19.59 -5.92
N ILE A 102 3.52 -18.30 -5.81
CA ILE A 102 4.43 -17.25 -6.27
C ILE A 102 4.76 -16.40 -5.06
N GLN A 103 6.05 -16.22 -4.81
CA GLN A 103 6.53 -15.60 -3.59
C GLN A 103 7.87 -14.90 -3.79
N SER A 104 8.20 -14.01 -2.86
CA SER A 104 9.54 -13.48 -2.66
C SER A 104 10.15 -14.04 -1.38
N ALA A 105 11.48 -14.10 -1.33
CA ALA A 105 12.21 -14.56 -0.16
C ALA A 105 12.35 -13.48 0.94
N ASP A 106 12.24 -12.19 0.60
CA ASP A 106 12.59 -11.09 1.53
C ASP A 106 11.93 -9.74 1.19
N LYS A 107 11.79 -9.39 -0.09
CA LYS A 107 11.35 -8.05 -0.52
C LYS A 107 10.03 -8.04 -1.28
N MET A 108 9.38 -6.88 -1.35
CA MET A 108 8.15 -6.71 -2.14
C MET A 108 8.35 -7.07 -3.60
N TRP A 109 7.36 -7.78 -4.15
CA TRP A 109 7.23 -8.09 -5.56
C TRP A 109 5.78 -7.85 -5.98
N GLU A 110 5.53 -7.67 -7.28
CA GLU A 110 4.20 -7.31 -7.74
C GLU A 110 3.83 -7.89 -9.09
N PHE A 111 2.54 -8.14 -9.27
CA PHE A 111 1.91 -8.10 -10.57
C PHE A 111 1.48 -6.68 -10.88
N GLU A 112 1.86 -6.17 -12.04
CA GLU A 112 1.33 -4.91 -12.56
C GLU A 112 0.66 -5.16 -13.91
N LEU A 113 -0.64 -4.92 -13.98
CA LEU A 113 -1.46 -5.13 -15.16
C LEU A 113 -1.92 -3.80 -15.74
N ARG A 114 -1.79 -3.63 -17.06
CA ARG A 114 -2.24 -2.43 -17.80
C ARG A 114 -3.09 -2.80 -19.02
N ASP A 115 -3.72 -1.78 -19.61
CA ASP A 115 -4.60 -1.88 -20.78
C ASP A 115 -5.81 -2.82 -20.61
N ASN A 116 -5.75 -4.04 -21.15
CA ASN A 116 -6.80 -5.07 -21.06
C ASN A 116 -6.20 -6.43 -20.65
N ALA A 117 -5.06 -6.43 -19.96
CA ALA A 117 -4.45 -7.65 -19.46
C ALA A 117 -5.36 -8.41 -18.48
N VAL A 118 -5.22 -9.73 -18.46
CA VAL A 118 -6.05 -10.62 -17.64
C VAL A 118 -5.18 -11.55 -16.80
N ILE A 119 -5.51 -11.68 -15.52
CA ILE A 119 -4.95 -12.68 -14.62
C ILE A 119 -6.06 -13.58 -14.09
N GLU A 120 -5.84 -14.88 -14.19
CA GLU A 120 -6.71 -15.91 -13.62
C GLU A 120 -5.91 -16.75 -12.64
N VAL A 121 -6.42 -16.86 -11.41
CA VAL A 121 -5.73 -17.55 -10.31
C VAL A 121 -6.69 -18.54 -9.68
N SER A 122 -6.28 -19.80 -9.58
CA SER A 122 -7.07 -20.86 -8.97
C SER A 122 -6.23 -21.74 -8.06
N ASP A 123 -6.72 -22.04 -6.86
CA ASP A 123 -6.09 -22.95 -5.90
C ASP A 123 -4.60 -22.62 -5.68
N SER A 124 -4.25 -21.34 -5.59
CA SER A 124 -2.88 -20.84 -5.60
C SER A 124 -2.61 -19.86 -4.45
N TYR A 125 -1.34 -19.49 -4.28
CA TYR A 125 -0.90 -18.56 -3.25
C TYR A 125 -0.01 -17.49 -3.88
N LEU A 126 -0.44 -16.23 -3.82
CA LEU A 126 0.38 -15.06 -4.13
C LEU A 126 0.73 -14.40 -2.80
N ILE A 127 1.96 -14.62 -2.32
CA ILE A 127 2.35 -14.38 -0.93
C ILE A 127 3.75 -13.80 -0.79
N ASN A 128 4.13 -13.52 0.47
CA ASN A 128 5.38 -12.92 0.90
C ASN A 128 5.68 -11.63 0.15
N HIS A 129 5.04 -10.55 0.61
CA HIS A 129 5.15 -9.20 0.07
C HIS A 129 4.69 -9.06 -1.37
N SER A 130 3.62 -9.76 -1.74
CA SER A 130 3.04 -9.69 -3.08
C SER A 130 1.91 -8.66 -3.19
N ALA A 131 1.87 -7.92 -4.29
CA ALA A 131 0.71 -7.11 -4.67
C ALA A 131 0.25 -7.41 -6.09
N VAL A 132 -1.05 -7.57 -6.30
CA VAL A 132 -1.67 -7.54 -7.63
C VAL A 132 -2.22 -6.15 -7.88
N LYS A 133 -1.63 -5.41 -8.81
CA LYS A 133 -2.05 -4.06 -9.18
C LYS A 133 -2.81 -4.08 -10.49
N LEU A 134 -4.07 -3.67 -10.43
CA LEU A 134 -4.95 -3.55 -11.59
C LEU A 134 -5.05 -2.08 -12.00
N PHE A 135 -4.67 -1.79 -13.24
CA PHE A 135 -4.88 -0.50 -13.90
C PHE A 135 -5.75 -0.66 -15.15
N ASP A 136 -6.27 0.42 -15.70
CA ASP A 136 -7.06 0.42 -16.95
C ASP A 136 -8.21 -0.60 -16.93
N ASN A 137 -8.55 -1.26 -18.05
CA ASN A 137 -9.63 -2.24 -18.11
C ASN A 137 -9.16 -3.67 -17.78
N THR A 138 -8.20 -3.81 -16.87
CA THR A 138 -7.63 -5.12 -16.52
C THR A 138 -8.56 -5.91 -15.62
N VAL A 139 -8.41 -7.24 -15.69
CA VAL A 139 -9.30 -8.17 -14.99
C VAL A 139 -8.49 -9.19 -14.19
N LEU A 140 -8.83 -9.32 -12.90
CA LEU A 140 -8.43 -10.43 -12.05
C LEU A 140 -9.64 -11.34 -11.79
N THR A 141 -9.46 -12.64 -12.00
CA THR A 141 -10.38 -13.66 -11.48
C THR A 141 -9.63 -14.58 -10.52
N GLY A 142 -10.07 -14.65 -9.27
CA GLY A 142 -9.50 -15.50 -8.22
C GLY A 142 -10.50 -16.55 -7.73
N ALA A 143 -10.07 -17.79 -7.56
CA ALA A 143 -10.86 -18.86 -6.96
C ALA A 143 -10.03 -19.70 -5.99
N ASN A 144 -10.50 -19.90 -4.76
CA ASN A 144 -9.80 -20.72 -3.75
C ASN A 144 -8.34 -20.31 -3.54
N THR A 145 -8.03 -19.02 -3.60
CA THR A 145 -6.66 -18.50 -3.58
C THR A 145 -6.43 -17.61 -2.37
N LEU A 146 -5.17 -17.49 -1.96
CA LEU A 146 -4.74 -16.37 -1.13
C LEU A 146 -4.04 -15.34 -2.03
N ILE A 147 -4.43 -14.08 -1.92
CA ILE A 147 -3.75 -12.96 -2.58
C ILE A 147 -3.41 -11.97 -1.49
N GLU A 148 -2.13 -11.84 -1.17
CA GLU A 148 -1.70 -11.03 -0.03
C GLU A 148 -2.18 -9.59 -0.13
N GLU A 149 -1.94 -8.90 -1.26
CA GLU A 149 -2.49 -7.57 -1.50
C GLU A 149 -3.12 -7.46 -2.90
N LEU A 150 -4.31 -6.86 -2.98
CA LEU A 150 -4.98 -6.50 -4.22
C LEU A 150 -5.13 -4.97 -4.29
N ARG A 151 -4.33 -4.32 -5.14
CA ARG A 151 -4.41 -2.87 -5.39
C ARG A 151 -5.32 -2.58 -6.59
N MET A 152 -6.40 -1.85 -6.34
CA MET A 152 -7.41 -1.54 -7.34
C MET A 152 -7.32 -0.07 -7.76
N ASP A 153 -7.06 0.18 -9.05
CA ASP A 153 -6.91 1.52 -9.63
C ASP A 153 -7.50 1.58 -11.07
N ASN A 154 -7.83 2.79 -11.55
CA ASN A 154 -7.94 3.18 -12.96
C ASN A 154 -8.82 2.31 -13.90
N HIS A 155 -9.96 1.82 -13.41
CA HIS A 155 -10.96 0.94 -14.04
C HIS A 155 -10.72 -0.57 -13.89
N GLY A 156 -9.76 -0.97 -13.06
CA GLY A 156 -9.49 -2.37 -12.76
C GLY A 156 -10.71 -3.08 -12.19
N ALA A 157 -10.87 -4.36 -12.58
CA ALA A 157 -11.97 -5.19 -12.11
C ALA A 157 -11.45 -6.51 -11.52
N ALA A 158 -11.95 -6.88 -10.35
CA ALA A 158 -11.63 -8.13 -9.69
C ALA A 158 -12.90 -8.91 -9.34
N THR A 159 -12.93 -10.19 -9.69
CA THR A 159 -13.93 -11.15 -9.25
C THR A 159 -13.23 -12.24 -8.45
N ILE A 160 -13.57 -12.36 -7.17
CA ILE A 160 -12.88 -13.18 -6.20
C ILE A 160 -13.88 -14.13 -5.54
N ASN A 161 -13.62 -15.43 -5.56
CA ASN A 161 -14.52 -16.44 -5.01
C ASN A 161 -13.79 -17.40 -4.06
N ASN A 162 -14.29 -17.52 -2.83
CA ASN A 162 -13.69 -18.36 -1.80
C ASN A 162 -12.19 -18.08 -1.59
N CYS A 163 -11.81 -16.81 -1.52
CA CYS A 163 -10.42 -16.39 -1.34
C CYS A 163 -10.21 -15.60 -0.05
N GLU A 164 -8.95 -15.46 0.34
CA GLU A 164 -8.50 -14.54 1.38
C GLU A 164 -7.65 -13.45 0.74
N ILE A 165 -7.99 -12.18 0.97
CA ILE A 165 -7.32 -11.03 0.34
C ILE A 165 -7.12 -9.85 1.30
N TYR A 166 -6.10 -9.01 1.08
CA TYR A 166 -6.05 -7.64 1.64
C TYR A 166 -6.34 -6.62 0.52
N PRO A 167 -7.57 -6.08 0.42
CA PRO A 167 -7.90 -5.08 -0.58
C PRO A 167 -7.32 -3.70 -0.23
N ASN A 168 -6.60 -3.13 -1.19
CA ASN A 168 -6.12 -1.76 -1.17
C ASN A 168 -6.79 -0.97 -2.29
N MET A 169 -7.76 -0.15 -1.90
CA MET A 169 -8.65 0.55 -2.81
C MET A 169 -8.15 1.97 -3.01
N GLN A 170 -7.69 2.29 -4.23
CA GLN A 170 -7.18 3.62 -4.54
C GLN A 170 -8.28 4.49 -5.14
N PHE A 171 -8.45 5.69 -4.59
CA PHE A 171 -9.48 6.64 -4.99
C PHE A 171 -8.87 7.90 -5.57
N PHE A 172 -9.07 8.06 -6.87
CA PHE A 172 -8.71 9.25 -7.63
C PHE A 172 -10.00 10.03 -7.95
N PHE A 173 -10.05 11.32 -7.62
CA PHE A 173 -11.10 12.24 -8.08
C PHE A 173 -12.54 11.75 -7.93
N SER A 174 -13.00 11.61 -6.69
CA SER A 174 -14.41 11.35 -6.37
C SER A 174 -15.14 12.64 -6.02
N PRO A 175 -16.29 12.98 -6.59
CA PRO A 175 -17.22 13.89 -5.91
C PRO A 175 -18.35 13.10 -5.23
N GLY A 176 -18.28 12.96 -3.90
CA GLY A 176 -19.41 12.61 -3.03
C GLY A 176 -19.84 11.14 -3.04
N SER A 177 -18.90 10.20 -3.03
CA SER A 177 -19.21 8.76 -3.01
C SER A 177 -19.21 8.19 -1.60
N ALA A 178 -20.23 7.40 -1.24
CA ALA A 178 -20.28 6.67 0.02
C ALA A 178 -19.76 5.24 -0.16
N LEU A 179 -18.92 4.80 0.78
CA LEU A 179 -18.26 3.51 0.82
C LEU A 179 -18.60 2.85 2.15
N GLU A 180 -18.93 1.57 2.08
CA GLU A 180 -19.16 0.71 3.23
C GLU A 180 -18.42 -0.59 2.96
N PHE A 181 -17.56 -1.00 3.91
CA PHE A 181 -16.79 -2.21 3.84
C PHE A 181 -17.33 -3.22 4.85
N PRO A 182 -17.52 -4.49 4.46
CA PRO A 182 -17.96 -5.52 5.37
C PRO A 182 -16.86 -5.89 6.38
N ASP A 183 -17.27 -6.45 7.52
CA ASP A 183 -16.38 -6.95 8.56
C ASP A 183 -15.28 -7.85 7.99
N SER A 184 -14.04 -7.63 8.43
CA SER A 184 -12.90 -8.46 8.05
C SER A 184 -13.01 -9.86 8.67
N TYR A 185 -12.26 -10.81 8.11
CA TYR A 185 -12.13 -12.19 8.59
C TYR A 185 -13.43 -13.02 8.62
N THR A 186 -14.56 -12.44 8.20
CA THR A 186 -15.83 -13.14 8.03
C THR A 186 -16.10 -13.33 6.54
N PRO A 187 -16.37 -14.56 6.07
CA PRO A 187 -16.69 -14.78 4.66
C PRO A 187 -17.98 -14.02 4.28
N VAL A 188 -17.88 -13.16 3.28
CA VAL A 188 -18.99 -12.30 2.84
C VAL A 188 -19.19 -12.35 1.34
N ASN A 189 -20.39 -11.94 0.92
CA ASN A 189 -20.65 -11.55 -0.45
C ASN A 189 -20.63 -10.02 -0.51
N TYR A 190 -19.71 -9.47 -1.27
CA TYR A 190 -19.48 -8.04 -1.36
C TYR A 190 -19.36 -7.64 -2.82
N LEU A 191 -20.12 -6.63 -3.23
CA LEU A 191 -20.03 -6.10 -4.58
C LEU A 191 -19.97 -4.59 -4.49
N GLN A 192 -18.86 -4.02 -4.94
CA GLN A 192 -18.68 -2.58 -5.06
C GLN A 192 -18.24 -2.25 -6.48
N ASP A 193 -19.01 -1.37 -7.12
CA ASP A 193 -18.75 -0.85 -8.46
C ASP A 193 -18.62 0.66 -8.34
N TYR A 194 -17.37 1.12 -8.26
CA TYR A 194 -17.02 2.52 -8.15
C TYR A 194 -16.82 3.10 -9.55
N THR A 195 -17.72 3.98 -9.99
CA THR A 195 -17.83 4.39 -11.42
C THR A 195 -17.30 5.79 -11.72
N ALA A 196 -16.61 6.44 -10.77
CA ALA A 196 -16.01 7.75 -11.00
C ALA A 196 -14.81 7.68 -11.97
N LEU A 197 -14.16 8.82 -12.23
CA LEU A 197 -12.96 8.85 -13.07
C LEU A 197 -11.81 8.13 -12.35
N GLY A 198 -11.31 7.04 -12.93
CA GLY A 198 -10.40 6.15 -12.22
C GLY A 198 -11.13 5.19 -11.27
N GLY A 199 -12.39 4.87 -11.61
CA GLY A 199 -13.25 3.93 -10.91
C GLY A 199 -12.66 2.51 -10.82
N TRP A 200 -13.32 1.58 -10.14
CA TRP A 200 -12.90 0.17 -10.10
C TRP A 200 -14.08 -0.70 -9.68
N LYS A 201 -13.97 -2.01 -9.89
CA LYS A 201 -15.00 -2.96 -9.48
C LYS A 201 -14.43 -4.14 -8.70
N LEU A 202 -14.97 -4.41 -7.52
CA LEU A 202 -14.66 -5.59 -6.72
C LEU A 202 -15.92 -6.40 -6.47
N ASP A 203 -15.92 -7.65 -6.91
CA ASP A 203 -16.97 -8.64 -6.66
C ASP A 203 -16.37 -9.82 -5.88
N MET A 204 -16.76 -9.97 -4.62
CA MET A 204 -16.34 -11.02 -3.72
C MET A 204 -17.51 -11.93 -3.40
N THR A 205 -17.31 -13.23 -3.51
CA THR A 205 -18.27 -14.25 -3.08
C THR A 205 -17.62 -15.21 -2.10
N ALA A 206 -18.25 -15.44 -0.95
CA ALA A 206 -17.76 -16.33 0.11
C ALA A 206 -16.26 -16.12 0.46
N SER A 207 -15.78 -14.88 0.39
CA SER A 207 -14.36 -14.52 0.55
C SER A 207 -14.17 -13.67 1.80
N THR A 208 -12.97 -13.69 2.37
CA THR A 208 -12.60 -12.88 3.53
C THR A 208 -11.66 -11.76 3.11
N ALA A 209 -11.84 -10.57 3.70
CA ALA A 209 -10.82 -9.52 3.71
C ALA A 209 -9.99 -9.65 5.00
N GLN A 210 -8.67 -9.46 4.92
CA GLN A 210 -7.77 -9.41 6.09
C GLN A 210 -7.70 -8.01 6.72
N GLY A 211 -8.50 -7.07 6.21
CA GLY A 211 -8.50 -5.65 6.52
C GLY A 211 -8.77 -4.87 5.24
N TRP A 212 -9.03 -3.57 5.36
CA TRP A 212 -9.30 -2.71 4.20
C TRP A 212 -8.35 -1.54 4.19
N GLN A 213 -7.67 -1.27 3.07
CA GLN A 213 -6.96 -0.01 2.89
C GLN A 213 -7.71 0.89 1.92
N VAL A 214 -7.84 2.16 2.29
CA VAL A 214 -8.40 3.24 1.47
C VAL A 214 -7.29 4.24 1.20
N ASP A 215 -6.81 4.29 -0.03
CA ASP A 215 -5.82 5.28 -0.48
C ASP A 215 -6.54 6.48 -1.10
N VAL A 216 -6.46 7.62 -0.42
CA VAL A 216 -7.10 8.87 -0.80
C VAL A 216 -6.06 9.83 -1.38
N LYS A 217 -6.15 10.03 -2.70
CA LYS A 217 -5.38 11.08 -3.41
C LYS A 217 -6.06 12.45 -3.28
N PRO A 218 -5.34 13.56 -3.50
CA PRO A 218 -5.91 14.91 -3.49
C PRO A 218 -7.12 15.07 -4.41
N LEU A 219 -8.04 15.98 -4.06
CA LEU A 219 -9.27 16.30 -4.81
C LEU A 219 -10.30 15.16 -4.84
N THR A 220 -10.19 14.21 -3.92
CA THR A 220 -11.13 13.11 -3.70
C THR A 220 -12.09 13.46 -2.57
N ASP A 221 -13.39 13.35 -2.81
CA ASP A 221 -14.49 13.49 -1.86
C ASP A 221 -15.20 12.15 -1.70
N ILE A 222 -14.97 11.52 -0.54
CA ILE A 222 -15.52 10.22 -0.17
C ILE A 222 -16.09 10.26 1.24
N THR A 223 -17.14 9.48 1.46
CA THR A 223 -17.64 9.14 2.79
C THR A 223 -17.39 7.66 3.05
N ILE A 224 -16.62 7.31 4.09
CA ILE A 224 -16.48 5.93 4.56
C ILE A 224 -17.42 5.78 5.75
N GLN A 225 -18.29 4.77 5.72
CA GLN A 225 -19.30 4.59 6.75
C GLN A 225 -19.50 3.13 7.15
N ASN A 226 -19.87 2.91 8.41
CA ASN A 226 -20.28 1.62 8.96
C ASN A 226 -19.28 0.48 8.64
N SER A 227 -17.99 0.76 8.74
CA SER A 227 -16.93 -0.19 8.38
C SER A 227 -16.01 -0.48 9.58
N GLU A 228 -15.33 -1.62 9.59
CA GLU A 228 -14.32 -1.97 10.59
C GLU A 228 -12.98 -2.31 9.91
N ASP A 229 -11.88 -2.30 10.67
CA ASP A 229 -10.51 -2.63 10.21
C ASP A 229 -10.02 -1.81 9.01
N VAL A 230 -10.37 -0.52 8.96
CA VAL A 230 -9.97 0.38 7.87
C VAL A 230 -8.60 1.02 8.16
N THR A 231 -7.68 0.91 7.22
CA THR A 231 -6.45 1.69 7.14
C THR A 231 -6.64 2.84 6.15
N LEU A 232 -6.43 4.07 6.59
CA LEU A 232 -6.60 5.26 5.76
C LEU A 232 -5.25 5.80 5.31
N ALA A 233 -4.97 5.76 4.01
CA ALA A 233 -3.77 6.34 3.41
C ALA A 233 -4.07 7.72 2.81
N LEU A 234 -3.44 8.76 3.34
CA LEU A 234 -3.70 10.16 2.98
C LEU A 234 -2.51 10.74 2.18
N TRP A 235 -2.79 11.15 0.95
CA TRP A 235 -1.78 11.72 0.05
C TRP A 235 -2.01 13.20 -0.19
N SER A 236 -0.95 13.98 -0.02
CA SER A 236 -0.94 15.42 -0.26
C SER A 236 -0.68 15.80 -1.72
N ASP A 237 -1.12 16.99 -2.11
CA ASP A 237 -0.72 17.61 -3.36
C ASP A 237 0.53 18.49 -3.23
N GLY A 238 1.08 18.63 -2.02
CA GLY A 238 2.25 19.47 -1.70
C GLY A 238 1.91 20.89 -1.24
N SER A 239 0.64 21.14 -0.90
CA SER A 239 0.14 22.45 -0.44
C SER A 239 -0.58 22.43 0.91
N VAL A 240 -0.45 21.35 1.69
CA VAL A 240 -1.04 21.25 3.03
C VAL A 240 -0.37 22.30 3.93
N SER A 241 -1.09 23.36 4.33
CA SER A 241 -0.52 24.43 5.17
C SER A 241 -1.10 24.50 6.57
N ASP A 242 -2.10 23.67 6.86
CA ASP A 242 -2.93 23.77 8.05
C ASP A 242 -2.69 22.59 9.00
N SER A 243 -2.96 22.81 10.29
CA SER A 243 -2.95 21.75 11.31
C SER A 243 -4.17 20.84 11.13
N ILE A 244 -3.96 19.53 11.04
CA ILE A 244 -5.05 18.56 11.16
C ILE A 244 -5.25 18.28 12.63
N HIS A 245 -6.40 18.69 13.14
CA HIS A 245 -6.85 18.30 14.47
C HIS A 245 -7.65 17.00 14.36
N LEU A 246 -6.97 15.86 14.46
CA LEU A 246 -7.61 14.56 14.68
C LEU A 246 -8.02 14.47 16.16
N VAL A 247 -9.11 15.13 16.53
CA VAL A 247 -9.60 15.17 17.93
C VAL A 247 -10.48 13.96 18.22
N ASN A 248 -10.08 13.08 19.15
CA ASN A 248 -11.02 12.43 20.08
C ASN A 248 -10.30 11.90 21.35
N PRO A 249 -10.91 12.06 22.55
CA PRO A 249 -10.39 11.55 23.83
C PRO A 249 -10.28 10.02 24.03
N ASP A 250 -10.85 9.15 23.18
CA ASP A 250 -10.91 7.69 23.42
C ASP A 250 -10.66 6.84 22.13
N GLY A 251 -9.49 6.96 21.49
CA GLY A 251 -9.15 6.28 20.23
C GLY A 251 -9.48 7.10 18.96
N ILE A 252 -9.13 6.59 17.76
CA ILE A 252 -9.46 7.28 16.51
C ILE A 252 -11.00 7.45 16.47
N PRO A 253 -11.52 8.69 16.33
CA PRO A 253 -12.96 8.89 16.29
C PRO A 253 -13.56 7.98 15.24
N THR A 254 -14.63 7.25 15.61
CA THR A 254 -15.36 6.50 14.59
C THR A 254 -16.06 7.43 13.59
N SER A 255 -16.09 8.75 13.85
CA SER A 255 -16.57 9.74 12.90
C SER A 255 -15.75 11.03 12.91
N PHE A 256 -15.19 11.43 11.77
CA PHE A 256 -14.39 12.65 11.60
C PHE A 256 -14.39 13.10 10.14
N THR A 257 -13.90 14.32 9.86
CA THR A 257 -13.70 14.79 8.50
C THR A 257 -12.27 15.30 8.33
N VAL A 258 -11.61 14.89 7.25
CA VAL A 258 -10.30 15.41 6.81
C VAL A 258 -10.50 16.26 5.57
N THR A 259 -9.98 17.50 5.57
CA THR A 259 -10.10 18.44 4.43
C THR A 259 -8.77 19.01 3.94
N GLU A 260 -7.71 18.79 4.70
CA GLU A 260 -6.45 19.52 4.60
C GLU A 260 -5.57 19.00 3.46
N PHE A 261 -5.80 17.76 3.00
CA PHE A 261 -5.08 17.11 1.90
C PHE A 261 -5.61 17.51 0.50
N GLY A 262 -6.49 18.52 0.42
CA GLY A 262 -7.22 18.87 -0.80
C GLY A 262 -8.37 17.92 -1.14
N SER A 263 -8.49 16.83 -0.38
CA SER A 263 -9.56 15.84 -0.40
C SER A 263 -10.52 16.06 0.76
N ILE A 264 -11.79 15.70 0.58
CA ILE A 264 -12.80 15.70 1.64
C ILE A 264 -13.06 14.23 2.00
N VAL A 265 -12.48 13.76 3.11
CA VAL A 265 -12.73 12.41 3.62
C VAL A 265 -13.64 12.52 4.81
N ASN A 266 -14.88 12.05 4.68
CA ASN A 266 -15.84 12.01 5.77
C ASN A 266 -15.97 10.57 6.30
N VAL A 267 -15.53 10.34 7.53
CA VAL A 267 -15.64 9.05 8.21
C VAL A 267 -16.84 9.09 9.14
N VAL A 268 -17.71 8.06 9.10
CA VAL A 268 -18.94 7.99 9.90
C VAL A 268 -19.13 6.58 10.46
N ASN A 269 -19.21 6.46 11.79
CA ASN A 269 -19.38 5.17 12.46
C ASN A 269 -18.46 4.06 11.89
N THR A 270 -17.17 4.35 11.72
CA THR A 270 -16.18 3.45 11.13
C THR A 270 -14.97 3.32 12.05
N GLU A 271 -14.53 2.10 12.32
CA GLU A 271 -13.27 1.86 13.02
C GLU A 271 -12.09 2.01 12.05
N VAL A 272 -11.41 3.16 12.13
CA VAL A 272 -10.12 3.36 11.45
C VAL A 272 -9.02 2.87 12.39
N TYR A 273 -8.31 1.83 11.98
CA TYR A 273 -7.28 1.18 12.79
C TYR A 273 -5.93 1.89 12.66
N PHE A 274 -5.55 2.31 11.44
CA PHE A 274 -4.32 3.03 11.16
C PHE A 274 -4.51 4.16 10.15
N ILE A 275 -3.59 5.14 10.21
CA ILE A 275 -3.44 6.18 9.22
C ILE A 275 -2.03 6.10 8.62
N ASN A 276 -1.94 6.08 7.29
CA ASN A 276 -0.70 6.30 6.55
C ASN A 276 -0.70 7.73 6.00
N MET A 277 0.43 8.43 6.09
CA MET A 277 0.56 9.81 5.62
C MET A 277 1.70 9.98 4.62
N TYR A 278 1.38 10.58 3.48
CA TYR A 278 2.35 10.88 2.42
C TYR A 278 2.38 12.39 2.15
N LEU A 279 3.37 13.06 2.74
CA LEU A 279 3.61 14.51 2.64
C LEU A 279 4.76 14.81 1.67
N LYS A 280 4.66 15.92 0.94
CA LYS A 280 5.68 16.33 -0.03
C LYS A 280 5.85 17.84 -0.13
N ASP A 281 6.92 18.23 -0.80
CA ASP A 281 7.20 19.60 -1.22
C ASP A 281 7.15 20.62 -0.06
N ASN A 282 6.09 21.42 0.05
CA ASN A 282 5.98 22.48 1.06
C ASN A 282 4.90 22.21 2.08
N ASP A 283 4.46 20.94 2.20
CA ASP A 283 3.50 20.57 3.22
C ASP A 283 4.05 20.90 4.61
N ASN A 284 3.18 21.45 5.46
CA ASN A 284 3.46 21.67 6.85
C ASN A 284 2.24 21.23 7.65
N LEU A 285 2.37 20.07 8.28
CA LEU A 285 1.29 19.43 9.00
C LEU A 285 1.60 19.37 10.50
N ILE A 286 0.61 19.75 11.31
CA ILE A 286 0.63 19.51 12.75
C ILE A 286 -0.51 18.55 13.06
N VAL A 287 -0.19 17.42 13.70
CA VAL A 287 -1.15 16.46 14.23
C VAL A 287 -1.11 16.54 15.75
N THR A 288 -2.26 16.80 16.36
CA THR A 288 -2.41 16.83 17.83
C THR A 288 -3.34 15.73 18.31
N GLY A 289 -2.83 14.77 19.09
CA GLY A 289 -3.66 13.90 19.93
C GLY A 289 -4.01 14.57 21.26
N GLU A 290 -5.17 14.24 21.85
CA GLU A 290 -5.52 14.66 23.21
C GLU A 290 -4.95 13.70 24.27
N GLU A 291 -4.44 14.24 25.37
CA GLU A 291 -4.10 13.44 26.57
C GLU A 291 -5.39 13.12 27.36
N SER A 292 -5.89 11.88 27.34
CA SER A 292 -7.01 11.51 28.21
C SER A 292 -6.54 11.09 29.61
N GLY A 293 -6.30 12.06 30.49
CA GLY A 293 -6.48 11.97 31.95
C GLY A 293 -5.75 10.89 32.77
N GLY A 294 -4.90 10.04 32.18
CA GLY A 294 -4.17 8.94 32.80
C GLY A 294 -3.20 8.30 31.80
N ALA A 295 -2.19 7.58 32.30
CA ALA A 295 -1.01 7.11 31.54
C ALA A 295 -1.26 6.76 30.05
N TYR A 296 -0.67 7.55 29.15
CA TYR A 296 -0.40 7.28 27.74
C TYR A 296 -1.55 6.63 26.93
N SER A 297 -2.67 7.32 26.75
CA SER A 297 -3.64 7.01 25.70
C SER A 297 -3.22 7.68 24.38
N TYR A 298 -2.50 6.95 23.53
CA TYR A 298 -2.18 7.44 22.20
C TYR A 298 -3.38 7.21 21.27
N ASN A 299 -4.16 8.27 21.01
CA ASN A 299 -5.45 8.17 20.33
C ASN A 299 -5.37 8.20 18.79
N THR A 300 -4.19 8.42 18.22
CA THR A 300 -3.96 8.32 16.77
C THR A 300 -2.84 7.34 16.51
N LYS A 301 -3.11 6.34 15.66
CA LYS A 301 -2.16 5.28 15.31
C LYS A 301 -1.71 5.47 13.86
N PHE A 302 -0.42 5.68 13.68
CA PHE A 302 0.21 5.72 12.36
C PHE A 302 0.92 4.41 12.08
N LEU A 303 0.77 3.87 10.87
CA LEU A 303 1.50 2.68 10.42
C LEU A 303 2.67 3.05 9.49
N GLU A 304 2.48 4.07 8.65
CA GLU A 304 3.53 4.58 7.76
C GLU A 304 3.48 6.12 7.66
N ILE A 305 4.65 6.76 7.72
CA ILE A 305 4.79 8.18 7.49
C ILE A 305 5.93 8.43 6.49
N VAL A 306 5.59 9.00 5.33
CA VAL A 306 6.54 9.34 4.27
C VAL A 306 6.54 10.84 4.04
N LEU A 307 7.73 11.46 4.11
CA LEU A 307 7.94 12.88 3.82
C LEU A 307 8.98 13.04 2.71
N SER A 308 8.70 13.95 1.78
CA SER A 308 9.64 14.30 0.71
C SER A 308 9.75 15.81 0.51
N GLY A 309 10.84 16.26 -0.10
CA GLY A 309 11.04 17.68 -0.42
C GLY A 309 11.37 18.50 0.84
N ASN A 310 10.63 19.58 1.10
CA ASN A 310 10.76 20.42 2.30
C ASN A 310 9.58 20.20 3.26
N ALA A 311 8.86 19.08 3.16
CA ALA A 311 7.70 18.81 3.98
C ALA A 311 8.07 18.78 5.47
N SER A 312 7.20 19.34 6.32
CA SER A 312 7.34 19.26 7.77
C SER A 312 6.12 18.62 8.43
N LEU A 313 6.39 17.80 9.44
CA LEU A 313 5.38 17.15 10.28
C LEU A 313 5.70 17.40 11.74
N THR A 314 4.73 17.87 12.51
CA THR A 314 4.80 17.86 13.97
C THR A 314 3.72 16.95 14.54
N LEU A 315 4.12 15.96 15.32
CA LEU A 315 3.23 15.04 16.02
C LEU A 315 3.22 15.36 17.52
N TYR A 316 2.02 15.42 18.09
CA TYR A 316 1.82 15.47 19.55
C TYR A 316 0.95 14.28 19.98
N ASN A 317 1.31 13.62 21.08
CA ASN A 317 0.47 12.61 21.76
C ASN A 317 -0.07 11.50 20.82
N SER A 318 0.79 10.98 19.95
CA SER A 318 0.44 9.97 18.93
C SER A 318 1.20 8.65 19.14
N HIS A 319 0.66 7.55 18.63
CA HIS A 319 1.37 6.27 18.52
C HIS A 319 1.81 6.09 17.07
N VAL A 320 3.09 5.85 16.85
CA VAL A 320 3.62 5.46 15.54
C VAL A 320 4.13 4.03 15.61
N PHE A 321 3.43 3.13 14.92
CA PHE A 321 3.74 1.71 14.73
C PHE A 321 4.55 1.51 13.44
N GLY A 322 5.36 0.44 13.37
CA GLY A 322 5.86 -0.07 12.09
C GLY A 322 7.03 0.70 11.45
N GLN A 323 7.08 0.72 10.11
CA GLN A 323 8.13 1.37 9.30
C GLN A 323 7.99 2.90 9.39
N LEU A 324 8.88 3.49 10.17
CA LEU A 324 8.49 4.55 11.10
C LEU A 324 8.50 5.95 10.51
N PHE A 325 9.50 6.25 9.67
CA PHE A 325 9.63 7.54 9.00
C PHE A 325 10.52 7.36 7.79
N HIS A 326 9.99 7.60 6.59
CA HIS A 326 10.78 7.70 5.37
C HIS A 326 10.87 9.16 4.97
N THR A 327 12.01 9.78 5.25
CA THR A 327 12.26 11.19 4.88
C THR A 327 13.22 11.26 3.70
N ASN A 328 12.94 12.13 2.73
CA ASN A 328 13.86 12.44 1.63
C ASN A 328 13.90 13.95 1.37
N GLY A 329 15.10 14.49 1.12
CA GLY A 329 15.32 15.92 0.89
C GLY A 329 15.65 16.68 2.18
N ASN A 330 14.90 17.76 2.44
CA ASN A 330 15.04 18.65 3.60
C ASN A 330 13.83 18.52 4.54
N ALA A 331 13.22 17.33 4.62
CA ALA A 331 12.03 17.12 5.41
C ALA A 331 12.32 17.27 6.91
N THR A 332 11.34 17.75 7.68
CA THR A 332 11.48 17.89 9.13
C THR A 332 10.35 17.16 9.84
N VAL A 333 10.69 16.28 10.77
CA VAL A 333 9.74 15.62 11.65
C VAL A 333 10.05 16.02 13.08
N THR A 334 9.05 16.53 13.79
CA THR A 334 9.15 16.85 15.21
C THR A 334 8.09 16.05 15.95
N VAL A 335 8.48 15.33 16.99
CA VAL A 335 7.60 14.44 17.73
C VAL A 335 7.65 14.79 19.21
N HIS A 336 6.47 14.97 19.81
CA HIS A 336 6.30 15.36 21.20
C HIS A 336 5.36 14.39 21.93
N ASN A 337 5.82 13.83 23.05
CA ASN A 337 5.01 12.96 23.91
C ASN A 337 4.39 11.77 23.12
N CYS A 338 5.15 11.11 22.26
CA CYS A 338 4.67 9.97 21.47
C CYS A 338 5.27 8.65 21.93
N LEU A 339 4.58 7.56 21.62
CA LEU A 339 5.15 6.21 21.59
C LEU A 339 5.51 5.86 20.16
N ILE A 340 6.72 5.36 20.01
CA ILE A 340 7.37 5.13 18.73
C ILE A 340 8.01 3.74 18.82
N GLY A 341 7.45 2.76 18.10
CA GLY A 341 7.96 1.38 18.15
C GLY A 341 6.91 0.31 17.88
N SER A 342 7.34 -0.94 17.90
CA SER A 342 6.46 -2.10 17.84
C SER A 342 5.93 -2.43 19.23
N ASP A 343 4.61 -2.40 19.44
CA ASP A 343 4.02 -3.04 20.62
C ASP A 343 4.35 -4.54 20.55
N ASP A 344 5.23 -5.02 21.44
CA ASP A 344 5.36 -6.45 21.69
C ASP A 344 4.03 -6.95 22.30
N PRO A 345 3.30 -7.87 21.65
CA PRO A 345 2.06 -8.42 22.20
C PRO A 345 2.26 -9.20 23.52
N GLU A 346 3.50 -9.47 23.96
CA GLU A 346 3.78 -10.12 25.25
C GLU A 346 3.96 -9.16 26.46
N ASP A 347 3.86 -7.83 26.29
CA ASP A 347 3.95 -6.89 27.42
C ASP A 347 2.65 -6.93 28.29
N PRO A 348 2.72 -7.20 29.60
CA PRO A 348 1.57 -7.34 30.51
C PRO A 348 0.51 -6.23 30.47
N ILE A 349 0.84 -5.06 29.92
CA ILE A 349 -0.09 -3.93 29.74
C ILE A 349 -1.20 -4.25 28.70
N ASN A 350 -0.94 -5.15 27.75
CA ASN A 350 -1.92 -5.55 26.72
C ASN A 350 -3.06 -6.46 27.24
N SER A 351 -2.92 -7.03 28.45
CA SER A 351 -3.96 -7.88 29.05
C SER A 351 -5.15 -7.09 29.63
N GLU A 352 -4.99 -5.79 29.88
CA GLU A 352 -6.06 -4.92 30.38
C GLU A 352 -6.79 -4.15 29.27
N LEU A 353 -6.21 -4.05 28.06
CA LEU A 353 -6.82 -3.33 26.92
C LEU A 353 -7.67 -4.21 25.99
N GLY A 354 -7.75 -5.51 26.22
CA GLY A 354 -8.65 -6.39 25.45
C GLY A 354 -8.34 -6.46 23.96
N ILE A 355 -7.10 -6.14 23.56
CA ILE A 355 -6.57 -6.40 22.21
C ILE A 355 -6.44 -7.91 22.09
N LYS A 356 -7.57 -8.56 21.76
CA LYS A 356 -7.60 -9.99 21.44
C LYS A 356 -6.63 -10.25 20.30
N ASP A 357 -6.05 -11.44 20.32
CA ASP A 357 -5.14 -12.09 19.37
C ASP A 357 -5.60 -12.13 17.88
N ASN A 358 -6.48 -11.23 17.44
CA ASN A 358 -6.99 -11.09 16.09
C ASN A 358 -6.09 -10.23 15.17
N ALA A 359 -5.02 -9.62 15.70
CA ALA A 359 -4.05 -8.83 14.92
C ALA A 359 -3.04 -9.71 14.13
N ARG A 360 -3.39 -10.96 13.80
CA ARG A 360 -2.54 -11.91 13.06
C ARG A 360 -2.68 -11.82 11.54
N GLY A 361 -3.43 -10.85 11.01
CA GLY A 361 -3.62 -10.66 9.57
C GLY A 361 -3.13 -9.31 9.06
N TYR A 362 -2.04 -8.78 9.63
CA TYR A 362 -1.24 -7.87 8.83
C TYR A 362 -0.59 -8.71 7.72
N ALA A 363 -1.05 -8.52 6.48
CA ALA A 363 -0.38 -8.93 5.25
C ALA A 363 0.94 -8.16 5.02
N PHE A 364 1.63 -7.90 6.14
CA PHE A 364 3.00 -7.53 6.25
C PHE A 364 3.61 -8.65 7.09
N ASP A 365 4.21 -9.66 6.44
CA ASP A 365 5.33 -10.39 7.06
C ASP A 365 6.57 -9.48 7.06
N CYS A 366 6.37 -8.18 7.30
CA CYS A 366 7.42 -7.36 7.84
C CYS A 366 7.47 -7.85 9.26
N ASP A 367 8.49 -8.61 9.59
CA ASP A 367 8.98 -8.77 10.94
C ASP A 367 8.79 -7.43 11.69
N ILE A 368 7.67 -7.25 12.40
CA ILE A 368 7.31 -5.97 13.07
C ILE A 368 8.31 -5.73 14.20
N SER A 369 9.15 -6.72 14.53
CA SER A 369 10.35 -6.53 15.34
C SER A 369 11.39 -5.60 14.71
N ASN A 370 11.23 -5.21 13.42
CA ASN A 370 12.08 -4.28 12.68
C ASN A 370 11.39 -2.94 12.38
N SER A 371 11.13 -2.17 13.44
CA SER A 371 10.82 -0.75 13.34
C SER A 371 12.06 0.03 12.86
N ASP A 372 12.13 0.36 11.58
CA ASP A 372 13.24 1.11 10.98
C ASP A 372 12.90 2.61 10.90
N ILE A 373 13.75 3.48 11.46
CA ILE A 373 13.73 4.94 11.17
C ILE A 373 14.73 5.22 10.06
N VAL A 374 14.30 5.84 8.96
CA VAL A 374 15.17 6.18 7.83
C VAL A 374 15.21 7.70 7.59
N ILE A 375 16.35 8.31 7.90
CA ILE A 375 16.60 9.75 7.75
C ILE A 375 17.55 9.99 6.57
N ASN A 376 17.01 10.31 5.39
CA ASN A 376 17.81 10.60 4.20
C ASN A 376 17.92 12.10 3.89
N GLY A 377 19.01 12.48 3.22
CA GLY A 377 19.27 13.86 2.82
C GLY A 377 19.67 14.72 4.01
N THR A 378 19.22 15.97 4.04
CA THR A 378 19.45 16.88 5.18
C THR A 378 18.25 16.91 6.13
N SER A 379 17.47 15.83 6.16
CA SER A 379 16.25 15.74 6.96
C SER A 379 16.57 15.72 8.45
N ILE A 380 15.63 16.22 9.27
CA ILE A 380 15.75 16.30 10.73
C ILE A 380 14.60 15.53 11.36
N LEU A 381 14.91 14.63 12.29
CA LEU A 381 13.96 14.05 13.23
C LEU A 381 14.28 14.53 14.65
N GLU A 382 13.33 15.23 15.27
CA GLU A 382 13.45 15.70 16.65
C GLU A 382 12.44 14.98 17.53
N LEU A 383 12.92 14.32 18.60
CA LEU A 383 12.12 13.58 19.57
C LEU A 383 12.20 14.27 20.92
N THR A 384 11.06 14.65 21.48
CA THR A 384 10.96 15.27 22.81
C THR A 384 10.00 14.47 23.69
N ASN A 385 10.46 14.02 24.86
CA ASN A 385 9.64 13.24 25.82
C ASN A 385 8.96 12.00 25.18
N CYS A 386 9.64 11.33 24.25
CA CYS A 386 9.10 10.15 23.58
C CYS A 386 9.60 8.86 24.25
N ILE A 387 8.77 7.82 24.26
CA ILE A 387 9.20 6.45 24.54
C ILE A 387 9.52 5.82 23.19
N TYR A 388 10.75 5.31 23.05
CA TYR A 388 11.25 4.76 21.81
C TYR A 388 11.69 3.31 22.00
N ASP A 389 11.05 2.40 21.27
CA ASP A 389 11.44 1.00 21.16
C ASP A 389 11.56 0.63 19.68
N SER A 390 12.71 0.95 19.09
CA SER A 390 13.04 0.45 17.76
C SER A 390 14.25 -0.44 17.81
N SER A 391 14.29 -1.33 16.83
CA SER A 391 15.44 -2.18 16.59
C SER A 391 16.48 -1.53 15.70
N ARG A 392 16.15 -0.55 14.83
CA ARG A 392 17.14 0.09 13.92
C ARG A 392 16.85 1.56 13.57
N VAL A 393 17.94 2.34 13.49
CA VAL A 393 17.94 3.73 12.97
C VAL A 393 18.99 3.84 11.88
N TYR A 394 18.56 4.24 10.69
CA TYR A 394 19.42 4.55 9.55
C TYR A 394 19.42 6.07 9.31
N ILE A 395 20.60 6.68 9.41
CA ILE A 395 20.80 8.10 9.17
C ILE A 395 21.82 8.23 8.04
N SER A 396 21.44 8.88 6.94
CA SER A 396 22.37 9.23 5.87
C SER A 396 23.42 10.25 6.36
N ASP A 397 24.50 10.44 5.60
CA ASP A 397 25.64 11.29 5.98
C ASP A 397 25.30 12.74 6.36
N GLN A 398 24.11 13.24 6.00
CA GLN A 398 23.66 14.62 6.25
C GLN A 398 22.39 14.71 7.11
N GLY A 399 21.76 13.58 7.46
CA GLY A 399 20.55 13.54 8.28
C GLY A 399 20.86 13.83 9.75
N GLN A 400 19.86 14.28 10.50
CA GLN A 400 20.00 14.56 11.93
C GLN A 400 18.90 13.89 12.74
N LEU A 401 19.29 13.22 13.82
CA LEU A 401 18.40 12.78 14.89
C LEU A 401 18.74 13.58 16.15
N ILE A 402 17.75 14.28 16.70
CA ILE A 402 17.86 15.08 17.92
C ILE A 402 16.92 14.48 18.96
N VAL A 403 17.44 14.14 20.14
CA VAL A 403 16.65 13.55 21.24
C VAL A 403 16.79 14.44 22.48
N HIS A 404 15.65 14.86 23.03
CA HIS A 404 15.53 15.79 24.16
C HIS A 404 14.94 15.14 25.41
#